data_AF-A0A067GJN6-F1
#
_entry.id   AF-A0A067GJN6-F1
#
_cell.length_a   1.000
_cell.length_b   1.000
_cell.length_c   1.000
_cell.angle_alpha   90.00
_cell.angle_beta   90.00
_cell.angle_gamma   90.00
#
_symmetry.space_group_name_H-M   'P 1'
#
loop_
_entity.id
_entity.type
_entity.pdbx_description
1 polymer ?
#
loop_
_entity_poly.entity_id
_entity_poly.type
_entity_poly.pdbx_seq_one_letter_code
_entity_poly.pdbx_strand_id
1 'polypeptide(L)'
;MESVASNSTSPDHRHRHRRFGLTQPVSDRIARALRHQLLLLHRSDSLFFVLGATANVYTVNLSSNPSCTCPDRVTPCKHILFVFMRVLGVSPDDKCLRRRTLRPCQLSRLLSTPTLPEAMAGATLRERFHQLFFPSKE
;
A
#
# COMPACT_ATOMS: atom_id res chain seq x y z
N MET A 1 19.84 -40.90 -43.38
CA MET A 1 19.98 -40.72 -41.93
C MET A 1 20.58 -39.34 -41.73
N GLU A 2 19.72 -38.35 -41.57
CA GLU A 2 20.10 -36.93 -41.51
C GLU A 2 20.21 -36.51 -40.04
N SER A 3 21.40 -36.06 -39.66
CA SER A 3 21.74 -35.69 -38.29
C SER A 3 21.10 -34.35 -37.92
N VAL A 4 20.24 -34.37 -36.90
CA VAL A 4 19.56 -33.19 -36.34
C VAL A 4 20.51 -32.52 -35.34
N ALA A 5 20.94 -31.29 -35.62
CA ALA A 5 21.75 -30.50 -34.71
C ALA A 5 20.85 -29.81 -33.67
N SER A 6 21.05 -30.17 -32.40
CA SER A 6 20.40 -29.61 -31.22
C SER A 6 20.86 -28.17 -30.96
N ASN A 7 19.95 -27.20 -31.06
CA ASN A 7 20.20 -25.84 -30.54
C ASN A 7 19.90 -25.79 -29.04
N SER A 8 20.93 -25.92 -28.21
CA SER A 8 20.88 -25.55 -26.79
C SER A 8 21.26 -24.08 -26.63
N THR A 9 20.28 -23.22 -26.30
CA THR A 9 20.56 -21.84 -25.86
C THR A 9 19.98 -21.61 -24.48
N SER A 10 20.86 -21.46 -23.51
CA SER A 10 20.66 -20.80 -22.22
C SER A 10 22.01 -20.76 -21.49
N PRO A 11 22.27 -19.88 -20.52
CA PRO A 11 21.55 -18.66 -20.12
C PRO A 11 22.52 -17.45 -19.98
N ASP A 12 22.05 -16.21 -20.08
CA ASP A 12 22.81 -15.08 -19.50
C ASP A 12 21.99 -14.29 -18.49
N HIS A 13 22.25 -14.65 -17.23
CA HIS A 13 22.02 -13.85 -16.05
C HIS A 13 22.87 -12.58 -16.13
N ARG A 14 22.27 -11.42 -16.44
CA ARG A 14 22.60 -10.10 -15.85
C ARG A 14 21.88 -8.99 -16.62
N HIS A 15 20.68 -8.63 -16.19
CA HIS A 15 20.28 -7.23 -16.09
C HIS A 15 19.17 -7.08 -15.04
N ARG A 16 19.61 -7.27 -13.80
CA ARG A 16 18.90 -7.03 -12.55
C ARG A 16 18.76 -5.51 -12.30
N HIS A 17 18.14 -4.79 -13.22
CA HIS A 17 17.63 -3.42 -13.01
C HIS A 17 16.43 -3.20 -13.94
N ARG A 18 15.34 -3.96 -13.72
CA ARG A 18 14.03 -3.60 -14.27
C ARG A 18 13.56 -2.32 -13.59
N ARG A 19 13.94 -1.19 -14.20
CA ARG A 19 13.22 0.08 -14.30
C ARG A 19 12.07 0.21 -13.28
N PHE A 20 12.42 0.56 -12.06
CA PHE A 20 11.52 1.24 -11.12
C PHE A 20 11.13 2.58 -11.76
N GLY A 21 10.11 2.61 -12.61
CA GLY A 21 9.72 3.86 -13.27
C GLY A 21 8.79 3.78 -14.46
N LEU A 22 8.27 2.61 -14.86
CA LEU A 22 7.08 2.62 -15.70
C LEU A 22 5.91 2.90 -14.77
N THR A 23 5.28 4.06 -14.94
CA THR A 23 4.06 4.49 -14.24
C THR A 23 3.01 3.40 -14.39
N GLN A 24 2.99 2.44 -13.45
CA GLN A 24 1.97 1.41 -13.41
C GLN A 24 0.61 2.11 -13.38
N PRO A 25 -0.33 1.74 -14.28
CA PRO A 25 -1.63 2.36 -14.34
C PRO A 25 -2.30 2.27 -12.97
N VAL A 26 -3.10 3.28 -12.62
CA VAL A 26 -3.76 3.35 -11.30
C VAL A 26 -4.58 2.08 -11.02
N SER A 27 -5.16 1.49 -12.05
CA SER A 27 -5.89 0.21 -11.97
C SER A 27 -5.04 -0.95 -11.43
N ASP A 28 -3.78 -1.08 -11.85
CA ASP A 28 -2.89 -2.13 -11.33
C ASP A 28 -2.58 -1.90 -9.84
N ARG A 29 -2.47 -0.64 -9.44
CA ARG A 29 -2.21 -0.27 -8.04
C ARG A 29 -3.42 -0.57 -7.17
N ILE A 30 -4.63 -0.30 -7.68
CA ILE A 30 -5.89 -0.69 -7.05
C ILE A 30 -5.93 -2.22 -6.91
N ALA A 31 -5.65 -2.96 -7.98
CA ALA A 31 -5.62 -4.42 -7.94
C ALA A 31 -4.61 -4.94 -6.90
N ARG A 32 -3.42 -4.33 -6.79
CA ARG A 32 -2.41 -4.70 -5.78
C ARG A 32 -2.86 -4.36 -4.36
N ALA A 33 -3.56 -3.25 -4.15
CA ALA A 33 -4.11 -2.88 -2.84
C ALA A 33 -5.19 -3.86 -2.36
N LEU A 34 -5.95 -4.45 -3.30
CA LEU A 34 -6.99 -5.45 -3.01
C LEU A 34 -6.43 -6.86 -2.85
N ARG A 35 -5.49 -7.27 -3.72
CA ARG A 35 -4.94 -8.64 -3.76
C ARG A 35 -3.89 -8.90 -2.69
N HIS A 36 -3.08 -7.91 -2.36
CA HIS A 36 -2.02 -8.11 -1.38
C HIS A 36 -2.59 -8.10 0.04
N GLN A 37 -2.01 -8.94 0.90
CA GLN A 37 -2.29 -8.95 2.33
C GLN A 37 -1.68 -7.70 2.97
N LEU A 38 -2.48 -6.66 3.03
CA LEU A 38 -2.19 -5.41 3.73
C LEU A 38 -3.10 -5.32 4.94
N LEU A 39 -2.55 -4.92 6.08
CA LEU A 39 -3.28 -4.83 7.34
C LEU A 39 -2.99 -3.49 8.01
N LEU A 40 -3.98 -2.91 8.65
CA LEU A 40 -3.83 -1.71 9.47
C LEU A 40 -3.45 -2.12 10.90
N LEU A 41 -2.32 -1.63 11.39
CA LEU A 41 -1.86 -1.88 12.75
C LEU A 41 -2.44 -0.84 13.71
N HIS A 42 -2.36 0.43 13.32
CA HIS A 42 -2.76 1.54 14.17
C HIS A 42 -3.24 2.72 13.32
N ARG A 43 -4.13 3.51 13.91
CA ARG A 43 -4.61 4.78 13.36
C ARG A 43 -4.47 5.85 14.45
N SER A 44 -3.81 6.94 14.11
CA SER A 44 -3.63 8.12 14.95
C SER A 44 -4.02 9.33 14.12
N ASP A 45 -5.24 9.81 14.30
CA ASP A 45 -5.84 10.92 13.52
C ASP A 45 -5.72 10.74 12.00
N SER A 46 -4.75 11.40 11.37
CA SER A 46 -4.45 11.34 9.94
C SER A 46 -3.36 10.33 9.56
N LEU A 47 -2.70 9.72 10.54
CA LEU A 47 -1.63 8.75 10.35
C LEU A 47 -2.19 7.32 10.42
N PHE A 48 -1.89 6.54 9.40
CA PHE A 48 -2.29 5.14 9.28
C PHE A 48 -1.03 4.28 9.16
N PHE A 49 -0.86 3.35 10.10
CA PHE A 49 0.27 2.43 10.14
C PHE A 49 -0.13 1.13 9.45
N VAL A 50 0.41 0.91 8.26
CA VAL A 50 0.03 -0.20 7.38
C VAL A 50 1.14 -1.23 7.34
N LEU A 51 0.82 -2.47 7.71
CA LEU A 51 1.67 -3.63 7.48
C LEU A 51 1.59 -4.03 6.00
N GLY A 52 2.74 -3.98 5.33
CA GLY A 52 2.90 -4.42 3.95
C GLY A 52 2.97 -5.94 3.82
N ALA A 53 2.73 -6.44 2.60
CA ALA A 53 2.81 -7.87 2.27
C ALA A 53 4.20 -8.51 2.53
N THR A 54 5.25 -7.71 2.65
CA THR A 54 6.62 -8.14 3.00
C THR A 54 6.92 -7.93 4.49
N ALA A 55 5.90 -7.86 5.35
CA ALA A 55 6.00 -7.61 6.78
C ALA A 55 6.73 -6.31 7.18
N ASN A 56 6.83 -5.34 6.27
CA ASN A 56 7.36 -4.01 6.56
C ASN A 56 6.21 -3.08 6.96
N VAL A 57 6.42 -2.21 7.94
CA VAL A 57 5.43 -1.21 8.32
C VAL A 57 5.67 0.08 7.55
N TYR A 58 4.63 0.59 6.92
CA TYR A 58 4.64 1.87 6.22
C TYR A 58 3.62 2.82 6.84
N THR A 59 3.99 4.07 6.96
CA THR A 59 3.11 5.13 7.47
C THR A 59 2.48 5.83 6.29
N VAL A 60 1.16 5.87 6.25
CA VAL A 60 0.37 6.67 5.32
C VAL A 60 -0.13 7.90 6.06
N ASN A 61 0.18 9.08 5.55
CA ASN A 61 -0.35 10.33 6.07
C ASN A 61 -1.47 10.83 5.15
N LEU A 62 -2.69 10.88 5.68
CA LEU A 62 -3.85 11.36 4.97
C LEU A 62 -3.99 12.88 5.15
N SER A 63 -3.38 13.62 4.22
CA SER A 63 -3.49 15.07 4.11
C SER A 63 -4.11 15.48 2.76
N SER A 64 -4.22 16.77 2.48
CA SER A 64 -4.62 17.25 1.13
C SER A 64 -3.75 16.66 0.03
N ASN A 65 -2.49 16.32 0.36
CA ASN A 65 -1.57 15.55 -0.48
C ASN A 65 -1.20 14.25 0.25
N PRO A 66 -1.95 13.15 0.05
CA PRO A 66 -1.66 11.90 0.73
C PRO A 66 -0.25 11.41 0.42
N SER A 67 0.49 11.01 1.45
CA SER A 67 1.87 10.53 1.32
C SER A 67 2.07 9.19 2.03
N CYS A 68 3.10 8.46 1.63
CA CYS A 68 3.43 7.16 2.20
C CYS A 68 4.95 6.99 2.27
N THR A 69 5.45 6.37 3.33
CA THR A 69 6.88 6.07 3.52
C THR A 69 7.38 4.87 2.69
N CYS A 70 6.54 4.29 1.84
CA CYS A 70 6.93 3.17 1.01
C CYS A 70 7.89 3.56 -0.12
N PRO A 71 8.69 2.62 -0.65
CA PRO A 71 9.64 2.90 -1.73
C PRO A 71 8.99 3.25 -3.08
N ASP A 72 7.66 3.15 -3.21
CA ASP A 72 6.93 3.57 -4.41
C ASP A 72 6.82 5.10 -4.45
N ARG A 73 7.54 5.72 -5.39
CA ARG A 73 7.61 7.18 -5.57
C ARG A 73 6.37 7.78 -6.24
N VAL A 74 5.42 6.95 -6.67
CA VAL A 74 4.25 7.42 -7.41
C VAL A 74 3.04 7.43 -6.49
N THR A 75 2.39 8.60 -6.40
CA THR A 75 1.18 8.82 -5.61
C THR A 75 -0.07 8.79 -6.50
N PRO A 76 -1.14 8.07 -6.10
CA PRO A 76 -1.24 7.22 -4.92
C PRO A 76 -0.55 5.85 -5.10
N CYS A 77 0.11 5.38 -4.05
CA CYS A 77 0.69 4.04 -4.00
C CYS A 77 -0.35 3.01 -3.51
N LYS A 78 -0.03 1.72 -3.57
CA LYS A 78 -0.95 0.66 -3.11
C LYS A 78 -1.38 0.82 -1.64
N HIS A 79 -0.53 1.37 -0.77
CA HIS A 79 -0.85 1.53 0.66
C HIS A 79 -1.86 2.66 0.89
N ILE A 80 -1.71 3.77 0.17
CA ILE A 80 -2.70 4.87 0.18
C ILE A 80 -4.06 4.35 -0.31
N LEU A 81 -4.04 3.61 -1.42
CA LEU A 81 -5.24 2.99 -1.99
C LEU A 81 -5.88 1.97 -1.04
N PHE A 82 -5.07 1.19 -0.32
CA PHE A 82 -5.55 0.29 0.73
C PHE A 82 -6.26 1.05 1.85
N VAL A 83 -5.69 2.16 2.33
CA VAL A 83 -6.33 2.99 3.35
C VAL A 83 -7.67 3.51 2.85
N PHE A 84 -7.74 4.05 1.63
CA PHE A 84 -9.03 4.52 1.11
C PHE A 84 -10.07 3.40 1.00
N MET A 85 -9.73 2.28 0.35
CA MET A 85 -10.73 1.27 0.04
C MET A 85 -11.05 0.35 1.22
N ARG A 86 -10.03 -0.18 1.88
CA ARG A 86 -10.20 -1.20 2.91
C ARG A 86 -10.32 -0.62 4.31
N VAL A 87 -9.65 0.49 4.61
CA VAL A 87 -9.74 1.11 5.94
C VAL A 87 -10.92 2.07 6.04
N LEU A 88 -11.15 2.88 5.01
CA LEU A 88 -12.18 3.93 4.99
C LEU A 88 -13.41 3.61 4.13
N GLY A 89 -13.46 2.43 3.49
CA GLY A 89 -14.64 1.97 2.75
C GLY A 89 -14.95 2.74 1.46
N VAL A 90 -13.97 3.43 0.88
CA VAL A 90 -14.14 4.13 -0.41
C VAL A 90 -14.28 3.12 -1.54
N SER A 91 -15.25 3.34 -2.44
CA SER A 91 -15.43 2.48 -3.60
C SER A 91 -14.20 2.51 -4.53
N PRO A 92 -13.76 1.35 -5.09
CA PRO A 92 -12.67 1.28 -6.06
C PRO A 92 -12.93 2.11 -7.34
N ASP A 93 -14.19 2.41 -7.63
CA ASP A 93 -14.61 3.21 -8.78
C ASP A 93 -14.65 4.73 -8.49
N ASP A 94 -14.43 5.13 -7.24
CA ASP A 94 -14.43 6.56 -6.88
C ASP A 94 -13.24 7.28 -7.55
N LYS A 95 -13.56 8.41 -8.19
CA LYS A 95 -12.59 9.29 -8.84
C LYS A 95 -11.54 9.81 -7.85
N CYS A 96 -11.85 9.88 -6.54
CA CYS A 96 -10.89 10.35 -5.53
C CYS A 96 -9.64 9.46 -5.45
N LEU A 97 -9.76 8.16 -5.72
CA LEU A 97 -8.63 7.21 -5.72
C LEU A 97 -7.62 7.47 -6.85
N ARG A 98 -8.06 8.16 -7.90
CA ARG A 98 -7.22 8.50 -9.06
C ARG A 98 -6.59 9.87 -8.92
N ARG A 99 -7.07 10.69 -7.97
CA ARG A 99 -6.55 12.03 -7.72
C ARG A 99 -5.31 11.95 -6.83
N ARG A 100 -4.34 12.82 -7.14
CA ARG A 100 -3.16 13.02 -6.28
C ARG A 100 -3.47 13.87 -5.06
N THR A 101 -4.54 14.66 -5.12
CA THR A 101 -4.91 15.62 -4.10
C THR A 101 -6.36 15.44 -3.68
N LEU A 102 -6.62 15.68 -2.40
CA LEU A 102 -7.95 15.64 -1.80
C LEU A 102 -8.46 17.06 -1.56
N ARG A 103 -9.76 17.28 -1.78
CA ARG A 103 -10.40 18.53 -1.36
C ARG A 103 -10.51 18.54 0.17
N PRO A 104 -10.40 19.71 0.84
CA PRO A 104 -10.49 19.80 2.30
C PRO A 104 -11.77 19.17 2.88
N CYS A 105 -12.93 19.38 2.24
CA CYS A 105 -14.20 18.78 2.65
C CYS A 105 -14.19 17.25 2.52
N GLN A 106 -13.55 16.70 1.47
CA GLN A 106 -13.42 15.26 1.28
C GLN A 106 -12.47 14.67 2.33
N LEU A 107 -11.35 15.35 2.60
CA LEU A 107 -10.40 14.94 3.63
C LEU A 107 -11.04 14.89 5.01
N SER A 108 -11.77 15.94 5.41
CA SER A 108 -12.46 15.97 6.70
C SER A 108 -13.45 14.81 6.81
N ARG A 109 -14.26 14.58 5.77
CA ARG A 109 -15.18 13.44 5.73
C ARG A 109 -14.46 12.09 5.89
N LEU A 110 -13.34 11.90 5.20
CA LEU A 110 -12.55 10.66 5.27
C LEU A 110 -11.91 10.45 6.64
N LEU A 111 -11.41 11.52 7.28
CA LEU A 111 -10.85 11.46 8.63
C LEU A 111 -11.93 11.22 9.70
N SER A 112 -13.17 11.61 9.44
CA SER A 112 -14.31 11.29 10.31
C SER A 112 -14.87 9.87 10.12
N THR A 113 -14.52 9.19 9.02
CA THR A 113 -15.00 7.82 8.77
C THR A 113 -14.40 6.84 9.79
N PRO A 114 -15.19 5.95 10.39
CA PRO A 114 -14.66 4.89 11.26
C PRO A 114 -13.81 3.91 10.46
N THR A 115 -12.83 3.30 11.13
CA THR A 115 -12.00 2.26 10.54
C THR A 115 -12.80 0.97 10.38
N LEU A 116 -12.78 0.40 9.18
CA LEU A 116 -13.38 -0.92 8.94
C LEU A 116 -12.57 -2.03 9.65
N PRO A 117 -13.22 -2.91 10.43
CA PRO A 117 -12.53 -3.93 11.21
C PRO A 117 -11.83 -4.99 10.35
N GLU A 118 -12.31 -5.24 9.14
CA GLU A 118 -11.77 -6.24 8.20
C GLU A 118 -10.38 -5.87 7.67
N ALA A 119 -10.00 -4.59 7.76
CA ALA A 119 -8.68 -4.12 7.40
C ALA A 119 -7.72 -4.12 8.58
N MET A 120 -8.19 -4.27 9.82
CA MET A 120 -7.32 -4.25 10.99
C MET A 120 -6.56 -5.56 11.15
N ALA A 121 -5.30 -5.45 11.55
CA ALA A 121 -4.50 -6.59 11.96
C ALA A 121 -5.08 -7.22 13.24
N GLY A 122 -4.76 -8.49 13.47
CA GLY A 122 -5.13 -9.19 14.71
C GLY A 122 -4.60 -8.47 15.96
N ALA A 123 -5.31 -8.62 17.08
CA ALA A 123 -5.02 -7.92 18.34
C ALA A 123 -3.55 -8.05 18.78
N THR A 124 -2.99 -9.25 18.75
CA THR A 124 -1.60 -9.51 19.16
C THR A 124 -0.56 -8.74 18.35
N LEU A 125 -0.76 -8.58 17.03
CA LEU A 125 0.14 -7.81 16.18
C LEU A 125 0.08 -6.32 16.51
N ARG A 126 -1.12 -5.83 16.79
CA ARG A 126 -1.36 -4.43 17.16
C ARG A 126 -0.76 -4.12 18.53
N GLU A 127 -0.98 -4.99 19.52
CA GLU A 127 -0.39 -4.87 20.87
C GLU A 127 1.13 -4.84 20.81
N ARG A 128 1.76 -5.78 20.08
CA ARG A 128 3.22 -5.78 19.90
C ARG A 128 3.71 -4.51 19.21
N PHE A 129 3.00 -4.04 18.18
CA PHE A 129 3.32 -2.77 17.53
C PHE A 129 3.28 -1.61 18.53
N HIS A 130 2.25 -1.56 19.38
CA HIS A 130 2.14 -0.54 20.42
C HIS A 130 3.29 -0.60 21.43
N GLN A 131 3.65 -1.78 21.92
CA GLN A 131 4.76 -1.95 22.87
C GLN A 131 6.10 -1.48 22.31
N LEU A 132 6.37 -1.75 21.03
CA LEU A 132 7.66 -1.42 20.40
C LEU A 132 7.77 0.05 19.97
N PHE A 133 6.67 0.65 19.51
CA PHE A 133 6.69 1.99 18.91
C PHE A 133 6.12 3.08 19.82
N PHE A 134 5.33 2.71 20.82
CA PHE A 134 4.80 3.60 21.84
C PHE A 134 5.05 3.02 23.24
N PRO A 135 6.32 2.75 23.61
CA PRO A 135 6.59 2.35 24.98
C PRO A 135 6.10 3.48 25.88
N SER A 136 5.18 3.16 26.78
CA SER A 136 4.79 4.06 27.85
C SER A 136 6.07 4.50 28.56
N LYS A 137 6.41 5.78 28.45
CA LYS A 137 7.46 6.38 29.28
C LYS A 137 6.93 6.33 30.71
N GLU A 138 7.46 5.41 31.50
CA GLU A 138 7.34 5.43 32.97
C GLU A 138 8.18 6.59 33.53
#